data_AF-A0A4R3L4A8-F1
#
_entry.id   AF-A0A4R3L4A8-F1
#
_cell.length_a   1.000
_cell.length_b   1.000
_cell.length_c   1.000
_cell.angle_alpha   90.00
_cell.angle_beta   90.00
_cell.angle_gamma   90.00
#
_symmetry.space_group_name_H-M   'P 1'
#
loop_
_entity.id
_entity.type
_entity.pdbx_description
1 polymer ?
#
loop_
_entity_poly.entity_id
_entity_poly.type
_entity_poly.pdbx_seq_one_letter_code
_entity_poly.pdbx_strand_id
1 'polypeptide(L)'
;MRHDSTLFAFALAATAAIAPSSVFAQQGARAHLTVEWFPETPEHGIHVPAFLVAAHDGEFDFYDHARPVPEALEPVFQQLGAMGALNVLHPPISGLEGNAVFGSMYHVPYGVVGFLPRPGQPRDRIATLEVRPDEHRYFSYLAAVRPSDDAFVGNEEPRQVQLFDEQGRFKGPVSIELFGSQVFDAGLCENDEADVRLLDGTLVEPCDGGEGTAQPHPGLNGSLRNPDGVPQRILGATADVGGTQLHYDPEAADFTVPGYRLGRLVIRETQAPRWHVAGSWYDPERAGEGFNIELLPPGQPGHAPRILVYWYTYAPDGSGEPVWLSGMAHAYANEVSVPLHVSEGGVFASRDNPALVERTPWGQVTLTFTSCTTGSITWTAEDANWPSGGYDIHRLGPVPPSAVDVCAAVTP
;
A
#
# COMPACT_ATOMS: atom_id res chain seq x y z
N MET A 1 68.84 28.32 -48.36
CA MET A 1 67.52 28.82 -48.77
C MET A 1 66.71 27.69 -49.36
N ARG A 2 65.88 27.05 -48.54
CA ARG A 2 64.65 26.30 -48.88
C ARG A 2 64.03 25.90 -47.53
N HIS A 3 62.75 26.23 -47.38
CA HIS A 3 61.98 26.11 -46.15
C HIS A 3 61.72 24.66 -45.75
N ASP A 4 61.92 24.35 -44.47
CA ASP A 4 61.42 23.14 -43.80
C ASP A 4 59.94 23.29 -43.50
N SER A 5 59.14 22.28 -43.88
CA SER A 5 57.73 22.15 -43.52
C SER A 5 57.56 21.00 -42.53
N THR A 6 57.36 21.32 -41.25
CA THR A 6 56.97 20.37 -40.20
C THR A 6 55.46 20.45 -40.00
N LEU A 7 54.73 19.38 -40.34
CA LEU A 7 53.29 19.24 -40.08
C LEU A 7 53.08 18.78 -38.63
N PHE A 8 52.51 19.64 -37.79
CA PHE A 8 51.98 19.28 -36.47
C PHE A 8 50.53 18.80 -36.63
N ALA A 9 50.26 17.54 -36.31
CA ALA A 9 48.90 17.02 -36.16
C ALA A 9 48.43 17.28 -34.72
N PHE A 10 47.43 18.15 -34.55
CA PHE A 10 46.74 18.34 -33.28
C PHE A 10 45.71 17.21 -33.09
N ALA A 11 45.90 16.39 -32.05
CA ALA A 11 44.87 15.47 -31.57
C ALA A 11 43.80 16.27 -30.80
N LEU A 12 42.56 16.23 -31.27
CA LEU A 12 41.39 16.79 -30.57
C LEU A 12 41.02 15.81 -29.44
N ALA A 13 41.25 16.19 -28.19
CA ALA A 13 40.72 15.47 -27.04
C ALA A 13 39.22 15.78 -26.90
N ALA A 14 38.36 14.81 -27.21
CA ALA A 14 36.94 14.90 -26.93
C ALA A 14 36.71 14.61 -25.44
N THR A 15 36.56 15.65 -24.63
CA THR A 15 36.01 15.53 -23.27
C THR A 15 34.53 15.19 -23.38
N ALA A 16 34.19 13.93 -23.12
CA ALA A 16 32.81 13.51 -22.90
C ALA A 16 32.30 14.19 -21.61
N ALA A 17 31.45 15.21 -21.78
CA ALA A 17 30.70 15.77 -20.68
C ALA A 17 29.67 14.74 -20.22
N ILE A 18 29.85 14.21 -19.01
CA ILE A 18 28.82 13.43 -18.32
C ILE A 18 27.68 14.40 -18.03
N ALA A 19 26.61 14.34 -18.81
CA ALA A 19 25.37 15.03 -18.48
C ALA A 19 24.83 14.40 -17.18
N PRO A 20 24.47 15.19 -16.16
CA PRO A 20 23.78 14.64 -15.01
C PRO A 20 22.46 14.07 -15.52
N SER A 21 22.16 12.83 -15.15
CA SER A 21 20.87 12.17 -15.41
C SER A 21 19.77 13.05 -14.85
N SER A 22 19.13 13.84 -15.72
CA SER A 22 17.92 14.56 -15.37
C SER A 22 16.83 13.53 -15.16
N VAL A 23 16.54 13.23 -13.90
CA VAL A 23 15.28 12.61 -13.47
C VAL A 23 14.19 13.57 -13.92
N PHE A 24 13.62 13.34 -15.09
CA PHE A 24 12.38 14.00 -15.46
C PHE A 24 11.34 13.54 -14.45
N ALA A 25 10.86 14.47 -13.61
CA ALA A 25 9.60 14.28 -12.91
C ALA A 25 8.55 13.99 -13.99
N GLN A 26 7.99 12.78 -14.00
CA GLN A 26 6.88 12.45 -14.88
C GLN A 26 5.66 13.23 -14.40
N GLN A 27 5.45 14.42 -14.97
CA GLN A 27 4.17 15.12 -14.83
C GLN A 27 3.06 14.22 -15.39
N GLY A 28 2.03 13.95 -14.59
CA GLY A 28 0.88 13.09 -14.96
C GLY A 28 1.04 11.59 -14.72
N ALA A 29 2.13 11.12 -14.08
CA ALA A 29 2.23 9.72 -13.68
C ALA A 29 1.22 9.38 -12.57
N ARG A 30 0.53 8.24 -12.70
CA ARG A 30 -0.35 7.73 -11.65
C ARG A 30 0.46 6.97 -10.61
N ALA A 31 0.15 7.16 -9.34
CA ALA A 31 0.67 6.36 -8.24
C ALA A 31 -0.45 5.48 -7.68
N HIS A 32 -0.13 4.25 -7.33
CA HIS A 32 -1.05 3.39 -6.60
C HIS A 32 -0.64 3.38 -5.13
N LEU A 33 -1.58 3.59 -4.23
CA LEU A 33 -1.35 3.58 -2.79
C LEU A 33 -2.15 2.45 -2.15
N THR A 34 -1.55 1.78 -1.17
CA THR A 34 -2.20 0.85 -0.26
C THR A 34 -2.30 1.51 1.10
N VAL A 35 -3.51 1.57 1.62
CA VAL A 35 -3.78 1.97 3.00
C VAL A 35 -4.15 0.71 3.77
N GLU A 36 -3.41 0.41 4.82
CA GLU A 36 -3.62 -0.79 5.65
C GLU A 36 -3.89 -0.40 7.11
N TRP A 37 -4.93 -1.01 7.69
CA TRP A 37 -5.32 -0.82 9.09
C TRP A 37 -4.69 -1.88 9.99
N PHE A 38 -4.09 -1.44 11.09
CA PHE A 38 -3.56 -2.29 12.16
C PHE A 38 -4.30 -1.96 13.47
N PRO A 39 -5.31 -2.75 13.87
CA PRO A 39 -6.00 -2.54 15.13
C PRO A 39 -5.05 -2.80 16.31
N GLU A 40 -5.11 -1.94 17.32
CA GLU A 40 -4.34 -2.07 18.57
C GLU A 40 -5.26 -1.95 19.80
N THR A 41 -6.59 -2.01 19.61
CA THR A 41 -7.53 -2.04 20.72
C THR A 41 -7.33 -3.30 21.56
N PRO A 42 -7.47 -3.21 22.89
CA PRO A 42 -7.41 -4.38 23.77
C PRO A 42 -8.47 -5.42 23.41
N GLU A 43 -8.23 -6.66 23.83
CA GLU A 43 -9.27 -7.69 23.84
C GLU A 43 -10.48 -7.19 24.65
N HIS A 44 -11.70 -7.43 24.14
CA HIS A 44 -12.94 -6.90 24.72
C HIS A 44 -13.05 -5.36 24.78
N GLY A 45 -12.20 -4.64 24.04
CA GLY A 45 -12.32 -3.20 23.86
C GLY A 45 -13.32 -2.78 22.79
N ILE A 46 -13.33 -1.49 22.48
CA ILE A 46 -14.11 -0.96 21.34
C ILE A 46 -13.55 -1.44 20.01
N HIS A 47 -14.34 -1.26 18.95
CA HIS A 47 -14.00 -1.71 17.60
C HIS A 47 -14.07 -0.56 16.60
N VAL A 48 -13.21 -0.64 15.58
CA VAL A 48 -13.20 0.27 14.42
C VAL A 48 -13.46 -0.58 13.18
N PRO A 49 -14.74 -0.80 12.81
CA PRO A 49 -15.14 -1.83 11.86
C PRO A 49 -14.99 -1.43 10.40
N ALA A 50 -14.86 -0.15 10.08
CA ALA A 50 -14.63 0.30 8.73
C ALA A 50 -14.08 1.73 8.67
N PHE A 51 -13.39 2.01 7.56
CA PHE A 51 -12.83 3.31 7.23
C PHE A 51 -13.34 3.75 5.86
N LEU A 52 -13.64 5.04 5.76
CA LEU A 52 -13.56 5.79 4.51
C LEU A 52 -12.24 6.55 4.49
N VAL A 53 -11.60 6.58 3.33
CA VAL A 53 -10.33 7.27 3.11
C VAL A 53 -10.38 8.03 1.80
N ALA A 54 -9.68 9.15 1.73
CA ALA A 54 -9.62 9.98 0.53
C ALA A 54 -8.21 10.54 0.32
N ALA A 55 -7.72 10.53 -0.92
CA ALA A 55 -6.56 11.31 -1.33
C ALA A 55 -7.04 12.53 -2.14
N HIS A 56 -6.52 13.72 -1.84
CA HIS A 56 -7.07 14.99 -2.33
C HIS A 56 -6.01 16.10 -2.41
N ASP A 57 -6.41 17.26 -2.93
CA ASP A 57 -5.55 18.43 -3.20
C ASP A 57 -5.22 19.29 -1.96
N GLY A 58 -5.85 18.97 -0.82
CA GLY A 58 -5.70 19.68 0.45
C GLY A 58 -6.83 20.64 0.79
N GLU A 59 -7.94 20.60 0.04
CA GLU A 59 -9.17 21.37 0.33
C GLU A 59 -10.31 20.49 0.87
N PHE A 60 -10.22 19.17 0.71
CA PHE A 60 -11.23 18.21 1.17
C PHE A 60 -10.91 17.64 2.56
N ASP A 61 -11.90 17.59 3.43
CA ASP A 61 -11.96 16.81 4.66
C ASP A 61 -13.37 16.17 4.79
N PHE A 62 -13.53 15.28 5.76
CA PHE A 62 -14.82 14.58 5.97
C PHE A 62 -15.78 15.34 6.89
N TYR A 63 -15.26 16.20 7.76
CA TYR A 63 -16.03 16.93 8.78
C TYR A 63 -15.25 18.14 9.29
N ASP A 64 -16.00 19.12 9.81
CA ASP A 64 -15.48 20.29 10.50
C ASP A 64 -15.92 20.26 11.97
N HIS A 65 -15.02 20.56 12.91
CA HIS A 65 -15.40 20.72 14.31
C HIS A 65 -16.42 21.85 14.50
N ALA A 66 -17.40 21.61 15.38
CA ALA A 66 -18.49 22.54 15.68
C ALA A 66 -19.34 22.94 14.46
N ARG A 67 -19.37 22.08 13.44
CA ARG A 67 -20.27 22.17 12.29
C ARG A 67 -21.10 20.90 12.16
N PRO A 68 -22.30 20.99 11.56
CA PRO A 68 -23.05 19.80 11.16
C PRO A 68 -22.19 18.94 10.21
N VAL A 69 -22.23 17.62 10.39
CA VAL A 69 -21.62 16.71 9.42
C VAL A 69 -22.35 16.79 8.07
N PRO A 70 -21.67 16.52 6.94
CA PRO A 70 -22.34 16.49 5.64
C PRO A 70 -23.48 15.47 5.59
N GLU A 71 -24.64 15.85 5.06
CA GLU A 71 -25.84 14.98 4.93
C GLU A 71 -25.50 13.65 4.22
N ALA A 72 -24.62 13.69 3.22
CA ALA A 72 -24.16 12.51 2.49
C ALA A 72 -23.37 11.50 3.35
N LEU A 73 -22.83 11.92 4.50
CA LEU A 73 -22.11 11.07 5.45
C LEU A 73 -22.95 10.65 6.66
N GLU A 74 -24.15 11.19 6.88
CA GLU A 74 -25.01 10.76 8.00
C GLU A 74 -25.24 9.23 8.02
N PRO A 75 -25.53 8.56 6.89
CA PRO A 75 -25.65 7.11 6.88
C PRO A 75 -24.33 6.41 7.21
N VAL A 76 -23.19 7.03 6.89
CA VAL A 76 -21.88 6.50 7.23
C VAL A 76 -21.70 6.50 8.74
N PHE A 77 -21.86 7.63 9.41
CA PHE A 77 -21.71 7.71 10.87
C PHE A 77 -22.60 6.69 11.60
N GLN A 78 -23.86 6.59 11.17
CA GLN A 78 -24.86 5.77 11.81
C GLN A 78 -24.82 4.26 11.44
N GLN A 79 -24.34 3.92 10.23
CA GLN A 79 -24.47 2.54 9.70
C GLN A 79 -23.14 1.84 9.42
N LEU A 80 -22.00 2.54 9.39
CA LEU A 80 -20.68 1.99 9.03
C LEU A 80 -20.19 0.82 9.92
N GLY A 81 -20.91 0.47 11.00
CA GLY A 81 -20.62 -0.67 11.87
C GLY A 81 -21.74 -1.70 12.03
N ALA A 82 -22.85 -1.60 11.30
CA ALA A 82 -23.86 -2.65 11.29
C ALA A 82 -23.39 -3.80 10.40
N MET A 83 -23.54 -5.06 10.82
CA MET A 83 -23.23 -6.27 10.05
C MET A 83 -23.85 -6.36 8.63
N GLY A 84 -24.65 -5.37 8.21
CA GLY A 84 -25.21 -5.18 6.87
C GLY A 84 -24.56 -4.07 6.02
N ALA A 85 -23.50 -3.40 6.46
CA ALA A 85 -22.97 -2.19 5.81
C ALA A 85 -22.09 -2.41 4.57
N LEU A 86 -22.06 -3.60 3.96
CA LEU A 86 -21.44 -3.75 2.64
C LEU A 86 -22.12 -2.87 1.57
N ASN A 87 -23.41 -2.57 1.75
CA ASN A 87 -24.15 -1.70 0.86
C ASN A 87 -23.94 -0.20 1.17
N VAL A 88 -23.38 0.13 2.35
CA VAL A 88 -23.14 1.50 2.82
C VAL A 88 -21.69 1.94 2.59
N LEU A 89 -20.79 1.04 2.17
CA LEU A 89 -19.45 1.40 1.71
C LEU A 89 -19.43 1.90 0.24
N HIS A 90 -20.57 1.81 -0.43
CA HIS A 90 -20.90 2.63 -1.59
C HIS A 90 -22.07 3.57 -1.24
N PRO A 91 -21.96 4.48 -0.25
CA PRO A 91 -22.90 5.59 -0.28
C PRO A 91 -22.69 6.29 -1.63
N PRO A 92 -23.72 6.93 -2.20
CA PRO A 92 -23.46 7.99 -3.14
C PRO A 92 -22.71 9.09 -2.37
N ILE A 93 -21.39 8.95 -2.24
CA ILE A 93 -20.44 10.04 -1.93
C ILE A 93 -20.56 11.11 -3.05
N SER A 94 -21.34 10.85 -4.09
CA SER A 94 -21.90 11.80 -5.05
C SER A 94 -22.24 13.14 -4.39
N GLY A 95 -21.45 14.15 -4.71
CA GLY A 95 -21.52 15.50 -4.11
C GLY A 95 -20.33 15.88 -3.22
N LEU A 96 -19.62 14.91 -2.65
CA LEU A 96 -18.34 15.07 -1.94
C LEU A 96 -17.13 14.84 -2.87
N GLU A 97 -17.39 14.51 -4.14
CA GLU A 97 -16.40 13.93 -5.06
C GLU A 97 -15.26 14.88 -5.45
N GLY A 98 -15.47 16.21 -5.44
CA GLY A 98 -14.44 17.23 -5.66
C GLY A 98 -13.30 16.81 -6.60
N ASN A 99 -12.06 16.95 -6.13
CA ASN A 99 -10.86 16.33 -6.70
C ASN A 99 -10.36 15.18 -5.78
N ALA A 100 -11.25 14.51 -5.06
CA ALA A 100 -10.88 13.51 -4.08
C ALA A 100 -11.02 12.10 -4.66
N VAL A 101 -10.00 11.26 -4.45
CA VAL A 101 -10.02 9.83 -4.78
C VAL A 101 -10.32 9.04 -3.53
N PHE A 102 -11.48 8.38 -3.51
CA PHE A 102 -11.97 7.65 -2.35
C PHE A 102 -11.56 6.18 -2.35
N GLY A 103 -11.45 5.63 -1.15
CA GLY A 103 -11.36 4.21 -0.89
C GLY A 103 -12.07 3.86 0.41
N SER A 104 -12.35 2.58 0.57
CA SER A 104 -12.97 2.05 1.77
C SER A 104 -12.32 0.74 2.17
N MET A 105 -12.26 0.47 3.47
CA MET A 105 -11.88 -0.84 3.99
C MET A 105 -12.77 -1.20 5.17
N TYR A 106 -12.90 -2.49 5.44
CA TYR A 106 -13.60 -2.99 6.63
C TYR A 106 -12.61 -3.74 7.52
N HIS A 107 -12.97 -3.93 8.79
CA HIS A 107 -12.32 -4.83 9.71
C HIS A 107 -13.39 -5.63 10.44
N VAL A 108 -13.39 -6.94 10.24
CA VAL A 108 -14.32 -7.82 10.95
C VAL A 108 -13.65 -8.27 12.24
N PRO A 109 -14.20 -7.95 13.43
CA PRO A 109 -13.71 -8.52 14.67
C PRO A 109 -13.86 -10.05 14.63
N TYR A 110 -12.93 -10.75 15.28
CA TYR A 110 -12.70 -12.19 15.22
C TYR A 110 -13.96 -13.06 15.07
N GLY A 111 -13.98 -13.95 14.07
CA GLY A 111 -14.85 -15.13 14.06
C GLY A 111 -16.18 -15.02 13.34
N VAL A 112 -16.53 -13.89 12.71
CA VAL A 112 -17.71 -13.82 11.84
C VAL A 112 -17.43 -14.59 10.54
N VAL A 113 -17.84 -15.86 10.51
CA VAL A 113 -17.69 -16.76 9.37
C VAL A 113 -18.73 -16.40 8.30
N GLY A 114 -18.29 -15.99 7.10
CA GLY A 114 -19.20 -15.84 5.95
C GLY A 114 -18.83 -14.80 4.90
N PHE A 115 -17.82 -13.95 5.17
CA PHE A 115 -17.40 -12.91 4.22
C PHE A 115 -16.31 -13.43 3.27
N LEU A 116 -16.71 -14.05 2.16
CA LEU A 116 -15.86 -14.11 0.99
C LEU A 116 -16.07 -12.80 0.19
N PRO A 117 -15.05 -11.94 0.01
CA PRO A 117 -15.21 -10.70 -0.72
C PRO A 117 -15.60 -11.00 -2.18
N ARG A 118 -16.69 -10.39 -2.66
CA ARG A 118 -17.02 -10.40 -4.09
C ARG A 118 -16.06 -9.46 -4.85
N PRO A 119 -15.78 -9.69 -6.14
CA PRO A 119 -15.04 -8.71 -6.94
C PRO A 119 -15.69 -7.32 -6.85
N GLY A 120 -14.91 -6.29 -6.53
CA GLY A 120 -15.38 -4.91 -6.34
C GLY A 120 -15.80 -4.54 -4.92
N GLN A 121 -15.83 -5.49 -3.97
CA GLN A 121 -16.04 -5.16 -2.56
C GLN A 121 -14.74 -4.71 -1.88
N PRO A 122 -14.84 -3.87 -0.83
CA PRO A 122 -13.69 -3.53 0.02
C PRO A 122 -12.99 -4.79 0.54
N ARG A 123 -11.69 -4.68 0.85
CA ARG A 123 -10.91 -5.78 1.40
C ARG A 123 -10.80 -5.64 2.91
N ASP A 124 -10.62 -6.76 3.59
CA ASP A 124 -10.31 -6.74 5.02
C ASP A 124 -9.02 -5.95 5.26
N ARG A 125 -9.14 -4.90 6.07
CA ARG A 125 -8.11 -3.98 6.55
C ARG A 125 -7.31 -3.25 5.47
N ILE A 126 -7.73 -3.30 4.20
CA ILE A 126 -6.97 -2.76 3.08
C ILE A 126 -7.87 -1.93 2.16
N ALA A 127 -7.44 -0.70 1.86
CA ALA A 127 -7.95 0.11 0.75
C ALA A 127 -6.84 0.39 -0.27
N THR A 128 -7.21 0.52 -1.54
CA THR A 128 -6.29 0.87 -2.63
C THR A 128 -6.77 2.14 -3.31
N LEU A 129 -5.85 3.09 -3.53
CA LEU A 129 -6.14 4.37 -4.18
C LEU A 129 -5.27 4.51 -5.43
N GLU A 130 -5.85 4.93 -6.54
CA GLU A 130 -5.11 5.32 -7.75
C GLU A 130 -5.13 6.85 -7.85
N VAL A 131 -3.97 7.47 -7.64
CA VAL A 131 -3.85 8.90 -7.44
C VAL A 131 -2.89 9.53 -8.44
N ARG A 132 -2.94 10.85 -8.56
CA ARG A 132 -1.99 11.65 -9.30
C ARG A 132 -1.21 12.50 -8.29
N PRO A 133 0.12 12.33 -8.15
CA PRO A 133 0.90 13.02 -7.13
C PRO A 133 0.81 14.55 -7.17
N ASP A 134 0.53 15.12 -8.35
CA ASP A 134 0.34 16.55 -8.56
C ASP A 134 -1.06 17.05 -8.17
N GLU A 135 -2.08 16.20 -8.22
CA GLU A 135 -3.47 16.54 -7.91
C GLU A 135 -3.89 16.09 -6.49
N HIS A 136 -3.34 14.99 -5.97
CA HIS A 136 -3.78 14.34 -4.73
C HIS A 136 -2.65 14.26 -3.70
N ARG A 137 -2.20 15.42 -3.22
CA ARG A 137 -1.03 15.57 -2.35
C ARG A 137 -1.28 15.23 -0.88
N TYR A 138 -2.53 15.22 -0.45
CA TYR A 138 -2.93 15.05 0.95
C TYR A 138 -3.90 13.89 1.11
N PHE A 139 -4.11 13.48 2.36
CA PHE A 139 -4.91 12.34 2.74
C PHE A 139 -5.83 12.67 3.90
N SER A 140 -7.08 12.23 3.79
CA SER A 140 -8.06 12.29 4.88
C SER A 140 -8.64 10.90 5.14
N TYR A 141 -9.05 10.66 6.38
CA TYR A 141 -9.66 9.41 6.83
C TYR A 141 -10.81 9.68 7.80
N LEU A 142 -11.77 8.77 7.80
CA LEU A 142 -12.92 8.74 8.70
C LEU A 142 -13.22 7.29 9.05
N ALA A 143 -13.43 6.99 10.33
CA ALA A 143 -13.77 5.65 10.78
C ALA A 143 -14.75 5.67 11.93
N ALA A 144 -15.77 4.82 11.84
CA ALA A 144 -16.73 4.61 12.91
C ALA A 144 -16.06 3.96 14.13
N VAL A 145 -16.47 4.38 15.33
CA VAL A 145 -16.11 3.74 16.59
C VAL A 145 -17.35 3.06 17.15
N ARG A 146 -17.22 1.79 17.53
CA ARG A 146 -18.31 0.94 17.99
C ARG A 146 -18.04 0.39 19.39
N PRO A 147 -19.07 0.29 20.26
CA PRO A 147 -20.48 0.13 19.92
C PRO A 147 -21.37 1.39 19.87
N SER A 148 -20.81 2.60 19.99
CA SER A 148 -21.58 3.86 19.87
C SER A 148 -22.32 4.01 18.52
N ASP A 149 -23.41 4.77 18.53
CA ASP A 149 -24.31 4.96 17.39
C ASP A 149 -23.69 5.82 16.29
N ASP A 150 -23.01 6.90 16.64
CA ASP A 150 -22.41 7.86 15.69
C ASP A 150 -21.00 8.35 16.08
N ALA A 151 -20.38 7.77 17.12
CA ALA A 151 -18.97 8.06 17.42
C ALA A 151 -18.04 7.66 16.27
N PHE A 152 -17.00 8.47 16.06
CA PHE A 152 -16.04 8.28 14.98
C PHE A 152 -14.66 8.86 15.30
N VAL A 153 -13.67 8.55 14.46
CA VAL A 153 -12.35 9.16 14.45
C VAL A 153 -11.99 9.57 13.02
N GLY A 154 -11.43 10.76 12.85
CA GLY A 154 -11.00 11.29 11.55
C GLY A 154 -10.07 12.48 11.70
N ASN A 155 -9.35 12.85 10.65
CA ASN A 155 -8.59 14.10 10.65
C ASN A 155 -9.50 15.28 10.29
N GLU A 156 -9.46 16.31 11.11
CA GLU A 156 -10.13 17.60 10.87
C GLU A 156 -9.36 18.43 9.84
N GLU A 157 -8.04 18.52 9.99
CA GLU A 157 -7.22 19.38 9.15
C GLU A 157 -6.88 18.69 7.81
N PRO A 158 -7.32 19.22 6.64
CA PRO A 158 -7.19 18.55 5.35
C PRO A 158 -5.72 18.42 4.90
N ARG A 159 -4.83 19.27 5.42
CA ARG A 159 -3.40 19.25 5.09
C ARG A 159 -2.53 18.54 6.14
N GLN A 160 -3.15 17.94 7.16
CA GLN A 160 -2.43 17.25 8.24
C GLN A 160 -1.57 16.09 7.73
N VAL A 161 -2.12 15.29 6.81
CA VAL A 161 -1.43 14.11 6.27
C VAL A 161 -1.00 14.39 4.84
N GLN A 162 0.28 14.69 4.65
CA GLN A 162 0.85 14.93 3.32
C GLN A 162 1.46 13.64 2.74
N LEU A 163 0.93 13.19 1.59
CA LEU A 163 1.39 12.01 0.86
C LEU A 163 2.58 12.30 -0.07
N PHE A 164 2.58 13.44 -0.76
CA PHE A 164 3.57 13.78 -1.77
C PHE A 164 4.22 15.15 -1.52
N ASP A 165 5.52 15.28 -1.80
CA ASP A 165 6.23 16.56 -1.77
C ASP A 165 5.85 17.46 -2.97
N GLU A 166 6.42 18.66 -3.04
CA GLU A 166 6.16 19.61 -4.14
C GLU A 166 6.66 19.12 -5.51
N GLN A 167 7.55 18.13 -5.52
CA GLN A 167 8.10 17.52 -6.72
C GLN A 167 7.33 16.24 -7.12
N GLY A 168 6.24 15.91 -6.43
CA GLY A 168 5.42 14.72 -6.69
C GLY A 168 6.04 13.41 -6.18
N ARG A 169 7.06 13.47 -5.31
CA ARG A 169 7.65 12.26 -4.72
C ARG A 169 6.86 11.83 -3.50
N PHE A 170 6.55 10.54 -3.41
CA PHE A 170 5.86 9.97 -2.26
C PHE A 170 6.73 10.08 -1.00
N LYS A 171 6.16 10.61 0.09
CA LYS A 171 6.83 10.82 1.38
C LYS A 171 6.82 9.60 2.29
N GLY A 172 6.12 8.53 1.90
CA GLY A 172 5.88 7.40 2.77
C GLY A 172 7.02 6.38 2.86
N PRO A 173 6.82 5.29 3.61
CA PRO A 173 5.54 4.90 4.22
C PRO A 173 5.07 5.92 5.28
N VAL A 174 3.80 6.33 5.19
CA VAL A 174 3.17 7.26 6.14
C VAL A 174 2.44 6.44 7.19
N SER A 175 2.68 6.71 8.47
CA SER A 175 2.00 6.03 9.59
C SER A 175 1.19 7.05 10.37
N ILE A 176 -0.11 6.78 10.53
CA ILE A 176 -1.04 7.61 11.30
C ILE A 176 -1.48 6.80 12.52
N GLU A 177 -1.12 7.27 13.70
CA GLU A 177 -1.57 6.66 14.97
C GLU A 177 -2.92 7.27 15.37
N LEU A 178 -3.87 6.40 15.74
CA LEU A 178 -5.22 6.78 16.16
C LEU A 178 -5.42 6.46 17.64
N PHE A 179 -5.90 7.45 18.37
CA PHE A 179 -6.09 7.38 19.82
C PHE A 179 -7.55 7.61 20.20
N GLY A 180 -7.98 6.98 21.30
CA GLY A 180 -9.32 7.17 21.85
C GLY A 180 -9.61 8.63 22.28
N SER A 181 -8.56 9.40 22.60
CA SER A 181 -8.69 10.83 22.87
C SER A 181 -9.13 11.67 21.65
N GLN A 182 -9.07 11.10 20.44
CA GLN A 182 -9.46 11.74 19.18
C GLN A 182 -10.85 11.31 18.70
N VAL A 183 -11.62 10.63 19.54
CA VAL A 183 -12.98 10.21 19.18
C VAL A 183 -13.91 11.41 19.26
N PHE A 184 -14.66 11.61 18.19
CA PHE A 184 -15.69 12.62 18.02
C PHE A 184 -17.07 11.96 18.03
N ASP A 185 -18.04 12.77 18.40
CA ASP A 185 -19.45 12.57 18.24
C ASP A 185 -19.90 13.32 16.97
N ALA A 186 -20.76 12.73 16.14
CA ALA A 186 -21.22 13.36 14.90
C ALA A 186 -22.33 14.40 15.11
N GLY A 187 -22.93 14.42 16.30
CA GLY A 187 -24.05 15.26 16.68
C GLY A 187 -25.37 14.80 16.09
N LEU A 188 -25.48 13.53 15.66
CA LEU A 188 -26.69 12.99 15.03
C LEU A 188 -27.59 12.32 16.07
N CYS A 189 -27.00 11.71 17.09
CA CYS A 189 -27.70 10.88 18.06
C CYS A 189 -27.41 11.34 19.48
N GLU A 190 -28.37 11.16 20.40
CA GLU A 190 -28.14 11.48 21.82
C GLU A 190 -27.10 10.52 22.43
N ASN A 191 -26.17 11.07 23.20
CA ASN A 191 -25.13 10.34 23.93
C ASN A 191 -25.65 9.67 25.22
N ASP A 192 -26.88 9.14 25.21
CA ASP A 192 -27.57 8.64 26.40
C ASP A 192 -27.41 7.12 26.61
N GLU A 193 -26.88 6.41 25.61
CA GLU A 193 -26.82 4.95 25.54
C GLU A 193 -28.19 4.26 25.70
N ALA A 194 -29.32 4.96 25.53
CA ALA A 194 -30.65 4.39 25.74
C ALA A 194 -31.02 3.38 24.67
N ASP A 195 -30.60 3.60 23.42
CA ASP A 195 -30.93 2.78 22.24
C ASP A 195 -29.67 2.45 21.41
N VAL A 196 -28.68 1.79 22.03
CA VAL A 196 -27.41 1.44 21.37
C VAL A 196 -27.63 0.34 20.32
N ARG A 197 -27.63 0.72 19.05
CA ARG A 197 -28.03 -0.14 17.92
C ARG A 197 -27.28 -1.45 17.83
N LEU A 198 -25.97 -1.39 18.07
CA LEU A 198 -25.13 -2.59 18.00
C LEU A 198 -25.45 -3.57 19.13
N LEU A 199 -25.78 -3.07 20.33
CA LEU A 199 -26.16 -3.89 21.47
C LEU A 199 -27.57 -4.47 21.28
N ASP A 200 -28.48 -3.65 20.76
CA ASP A 200 -29.91 -3.96 20.67
C ASP A 200 -30.27 -4.78 19.41
N GLY A 201 -29.33 -4.93 18.48
CA GLY A 201 -29.54 -5.69 17.23
C GLY A 201 -30.51 -5.02 16.27
N THR A 202 -30.79 -3.72 16.47
CA THR A 202 -31.70 -2.90 15.66
C THR A 202 -30.88 -2.10 14.64
N LEU A 203 -31.14 -2.32 13.34
CA LEU A 203 -30.37 -1.68 12.26
C LEU A 203 -31.18 -0.68 11.41
N VAL A 204 -32.43 -0.39 11.79
CA VAL A 204 -33.45 0.01 10.81
C VAL A 204 -33.91 1.47 10.90
N GLU A 205 -33.80 2.14 12.05
CA GLU A 205 -34.30 3.52 12.21
C GLU A 205 -33.14 4.50 12.47
N PRO A 206 -33.08 5.66 11.78
CA PRO A 206 -32.19 6.76 12.13
C PRO A 206 -32.43 7.22 13.59
N CYS A 207 -31.38 7.61 14.29
CA CYS A 207 -31.48 8.24 15.61
C CYS A 207 -31.52 9.75 15.38
N ASP A 208 -32.13 10.44 16.34
CA ASP A 208 -32.44 11.87 16.29
C ASP A 208 -32.20 12.44 17.69
N GLY A 209 -32.11 13.77 17.80
CA GLY A 209 -31.92 14.47 19.08
C GLY A 209 -30.47 14.80 19.46
N GLY A 210 -29.49 14.45 18.62
CA GLY A 210 -28.10 14.86 18.83
C GLY A 210 -27.88 16.38 18.81
N GLU A 211 -26.67 16.80 19.16
CA GLU A 211 -26.28 18.21 19.32
C GLU A 211 -26.26 18.98 17.99
N GLY A 212 -26.34 18.30 16.85
CA GLY A 212 -26.40 18.85 15.49
C GLY A 212 -25.04 19.30 14.94
N THR A 213 -23.95 19.09 15.68
CA THR A 213 -22.59 19.42 15.23
C THR A 213 -21.58 18.39 15.69
N ALA A 214 -20.54 18.16 14.90
CA ALA A 214 -19.44 17.29 15.30
C ALA A 214 -18.64 17.89 16.47
N GLN A 215 -18.50 17.14 17.55
CA GLN A 215 -17.85 17.58 18.80
C GLN A 215 -16.96 16.48 19.38
N PRO A 216 -15.95 16.80 20.20
CA PRO A 216 -15.22 15.77 20.94
C PRO A 216 -16.18 14.92 21.79
N HIS A 217 -16.11 13.59 21.64
CA HIS A 217 -17.06 12.70 22.30
C HIS A 217 -16.88 12.78 23.83
N PRO A 218 -17.98 12.95 24.60
CA PRO A 218 -17.91 13.10 26.06
C PRO A 218 -17.43 11.83 26.76
N GLY A 219 -17.58 10.69 26.10
CA GLY A 219 -17.20 9.37 26.58
C GLY A 219 -18.43 8.50 26.81
N LEU A 220 -18.23 7.19 26.86
CA LEU A 220 -19.30 6.24 27.20
C LEU A 220 -19.81 6.50 28.63
N ASN A 221 -21.07 6.22 28.92
CA ASN A 221 -21.62 6.32 30.26
C ASN A 221 -20.84 5.40 31.22
N GLY A 222 -20.35 5.97 32.33
CA GLY A 222 -19.47 5.29 33.28
C GLY A 222 -17.98 5.28 32.90
N SER A 223 -17.59 5.88 31.78
CA SER A 223 -16.19 6.05 31.39
C SER A 223 -15.47 7.11 32.25
N LEU A 224 -14.14 7.16 32.16
CA LEU A 224 -13.32 8.14 32.86
C LEU A 224 -13.72 9.60 32.54
N ARG A 225 -14.15 9.89 31.31
CA ARG A 225 -14.58 11.23 30.90
C ARG A 225 -16.06 11.50 31.15
N ASN A 226 -16.88 10.47 31.31
CA ASN A 226 -18.32 10.57 31.60
C ASN A 226 -18.75 9.64 32.76
N PRO A 227 -18.21 9.84 33.99
CA PRO A 227 -18.38 8.90 35.10
C PRO A 227 -19.79 8.89 35.69
N ASP A 228 -20.52 10.01 35.57
CA ASP A 228 -21.88 10.16 36.08
C ASP A 228 -22.95 9.86 35.00
N GLY A 229 -22.50 9.47 33.79
CA GLY A 229 -23.36 9.14 32.67
C GLY A 229 -24.27 7.95 32.98
N VAL A 230 -25.56 8.09 32.69
CA VAL A 230 -26.57 7.06 32.94
C VAL A 230 -27.63 7.06 31.83
N PRO A 231 -28.17 5.89 31.45
CA PRO A 231 -27.78 4.55 31.90
C PRO A 231 -26.42 4.09 31.34
N GLN A 232 -25.63 3.37 32.14
CA GLN A 232 -24.43 2.67 31.65
C GLN A 232 -24.87 1.35 31.00
N ARG A 233 -24.97 1.33 29.67
CA ARG A 233 -25.38 0.15 28.89
C ARG A 233 -24.25 -0.46 28.08
N ILE A 234 -23.21 0.29 27.73
CA ILE A 234 -22.09 -0.22 26.91
C ILE A 234 -21.01 -0.89 27.74
N LEU A 235 -20.44 -0.17 28.71
CA LEU A 235 -19.32 -0.66 29.51
C LEU A 235 -19.76 -1.82 30.42
N GLY A 236 -19.26 -3.03 30.14
CA GLY A 236 -19.62 -4.28 30.81
C GLY A 236 -20.67 -5.13 30.07
N ALA A 237 -21.17 -4.67 28.93
CA ALA A 237 -22.20 -5.38 28.18
C ALA A 237 -21.65 -6.48 27.27
N THR A 238 -22.59 -7.29 26.77
CA THR A 238 -22.32 -8.27 25.72
C THR A 238 -23.34 -8.10 24.61
N ALA A 239 -22.88 -7.90 23.38
CA ALA A 239 -23.70 -7.84 22.18
C ALA A 239 -23.67 -9.17 21.43
N ASP A 240 -24.80 -9.55 20.82
CA ASP A 240 -24.83 -10.62 19.82
C ASP A 240 -24.79 -10.01 18.42
N VAL A 241 -23.68 -10.20 17.73
CA VAL A 241 -23.44 -9.65 16.40
C VAL A 241 -23.36 -10.82 15.42
N GLY A 242 -24.52 -11.18 14.87
CA GLY A 242 -24.68 -12.26 13.88
C GLY A 242 -24.21 -13.63 14.36
N GLY A 243 -24.48 -13.95 15.62
CA GLY A 243 -24.07 -15.20 16.27
C GLY A 243 -22.69 -15.14 16.93
N THR A 244 -21.98 -14.02 16.82
CA THR A 244 -20.74 -13.76 17.54
C THR A 244 -21.01 -12.88 18.76
N GLN A 245 -20.69 -13.40 19.94
CA GLN A 245 -20.82 -12.65 21.20
C GLN A 245 -19.62 -11.72 21.37
N LEU A 246 -19.87 -10.42 21.38
CA LEU A 246 -18.86 -9.39 21.64
C LEU A 246 -19.07 -8.85 23.05
N HIS A 247 -18.13 -9.13 23.94
CA HIS A 247 -18.10 -8.58 25.29
C HIS A 247 -17.27 -7.30 25.33
N TYR A 248 -17.80 -6.24 25.97
CA TYR A 248 -17.16 -4.95 26.17
C TYR A 248 -16.75 -4.81 27.63
N ASP A 249 -15.46 -5.00 27.92
CA ASP A 249 -14.94 -4.89 29.28
C ASP A 249 -14.98 -3.41 29.75
N PRO A 250 -15.38 -3.11 31.00
CA PRO A 250 -15.51 -1.74 31.47
C PRO A 250 -14.24 -0.89 31.40
N GLU A 251 -13.05 -1.49 31.59
CA GLU A 251 -11.77 -0.78 31.50
C GLU A 251 -11.22 -0.82 30.06
N ALA A 252 -11.32 -1.98 29.40
CA ALA A 252 -10.76 -2.19 28.08
C ALA A 252 -11.55 -1.51 26.96
N ALA A 253 -12.85 -1.26 27.14
CA ALA A 253 -13.70 -0.53 26.19
C ALA A 253 -13.77 0.98 26.47
N ASP A 254 -13.22 1.46 27.58
CA ASP A 254 -13.13 2.89 27.86
C ASP A 254 -12.00 3.54 27.03
N PHE A 255 -12.38 4.05 25.85
CA PHE A 255 -11.46 4.76 24.97
C PHE A 255 -11.00 6.12 25.51
N THR A 256 -11.59 6.61 26.60
CA THR A 256 -11.24 7.89 27.20
C THR A 256 -10.03 7.80 28.14
N VAL A 257 -9.59 6.58 28.45
CA VAL A 257 -8.36 6.32 29.21
C VAL A 257 -7.15 6.95 28.52
N PRO A 258 -6.27 7.67 29.24
CA PRO A 258 -5.08 8.28 28.66
C PRO A 258 -4.18 7.26 27.96
N GLY A 259 -3.86 7.54 26.69
CA GLY A 259 -3.01 6.67 25.87
C GLY A 259 -3.71 5.48 25.23
N TYR A 260 -5.05 5.40 25.30
CA TYR A 260 -5.82 4.38 24.60
C TYR A 260 -5.55 4.41 23.10
N ARG A 261 -4.97 3.35 22.55
CA ARG A 261 -4.67 3.22 21.11
C ARG A 261 -5.79 2.47 20.41
N LEU A 262 -6.39 3.11 19.43
CA LEU A 262 -7.32 2.44 18.50
C LEU A 262 -6.54 1.55 17.54
N GLY A 263 -5.39 2.04 17.09
CA GLY A 263 -4.52 1.38 16.13
C GLY A 263 -3.81 2.37 15.24
N ARG A 264 -3.38 1.91 14.07
CA ARG A 264 -2.67 2.76 13.10
C ARG A 264 -3.02 2.44 11.66
N LEU A 265 -3.13 3.49 10.84
CA LEU A 265 -3.16 3.38 9.40
C LEU A 265 -1.74 3.48 8.84
N VAL A 266 -1.38 2.61 7.92
CA VAL A 266 -0.11 2.65 7.20
C VAL A 266 -0.38 2.81 5.72
N ILE A 267 0.09 3.92 5.15
CA ILE A 267 -0.04 4.23 3.74
C ILE A 267 1.30 3.97 3.07
N ARG A 268 1.26 3.14 2.03
CA ARG A 268 2.43 2.76 1.24
C ARG A 268 2.11 3.05 -0.21
N GLU A 269 3.11 3.48 -0.97
CA GLU A 269 3.01 3.35 -2.41
C GLU A 269 2.96 1.85 -2.72
N THR A 270 1.81 1.41 -3.23
CA THR A 270 1.73 0.16 -3.96
C THR A 270 2.50 0.40 -5.24
N GLN A 271 3.81 0.20 -5.16
CA GLN A 271 4.43 -0.36 -6.33
C GLN A 271 3.76 -1.71 -6.47
N ALA A 272 2.77 -1.81 -7.36
CA ALA A 272 2.20 -3.09 -7.72
C ALA A 272 3.43 -3.99 -7.88
N PRO A 273 3.64 -5.00 -7.01
CA PRO A 273 4.69 -5.95 -7.26
C PRO A 273 4.38 -6.38 -8.67
N ARG A 274 5.31 -6.14 -9.60
CA ARG A 274 5.06 -6.38 -11.00
C ARG A 274 4.99 -7.89 -11.17
N TRP A 275 3.93 -8.54 -10.70
CA TRP A 275 3.71 -9.98 -10.79
C TRP A 275 3.79 -10.41 -12.26
N HIS A 276 3.55 -9.46 -13.17
CA HIS A 276 3.75 -9.58 -14.61
C HIS A 276 5.22 -9.65 -15.08
N VAL A 277 6.24 -9.42 -14.25
CA VAL A 277 7.66 -9.66 -14.64
C VAL A 277 8.12 -11.07 -14.26
N ALA A 278 7.45 -11.72 -13.31
CA ALA A 278 7.80 -13.09 -12.93
C ALA A 278 7.54 -14.07 -14.08
N GLY A 279 8.54 -14.86 -14.44
CA GLY A 279 8.47 -15.83 -15.52
C GLY A 279 9.79 -16.01 -16.25
N SER A 280 9.71 -16.79 -17.33
CA SER A 280 10.84 -17.03 -18.23
C SER A 280 10.85 -16.00 -19.35
N TRP A 281 12.03 -15.44 -19.63
CA TRP A 281 12.26 -14.43 -20.65
C TRP A 281 13.45 -14.81 -21.51
N TYR A 282 13.43 -14.46 -22.80
CA TYR A 282 14.50 -14.81 -23.74
C TYR A 282 14.47 -13.86 -24.94
N ASP A 283 15.57 -13.80 -25.67
CA ASP A 283 15.61 -13.18 -27.00
C ASP A 283 15.39 -14.28 -28.06
N PRO A 284 14.36 -14.20 -28.92
CA PRO A 284 14.16 -15.15 -30.01
C PRO A 284 15.33 -15.29 -30.98
N GLU A 285 16.14 -14.23 -31.19
CA GLU A 285 17.33 -14.29 -32.03
C GLU A 285 18.51 -15.01 -31.34
N ARG A 286 18.40 -15.22 -30.02
CA ARG A 286 19.41 -15.85 -29.15
C ARG A 286 18.85 -17.06 -28.39
N ALA A 287 17.91 -17.78 -29.00
CA ALA A 287 17.26 -18.92 -28.37
C ALA A 287 18.28 -19.97 -27.91
N GLY A 288 18.18 -20.40 -26.64
CA GLY A 288 19.14 -21.28 -25.97
C GLY A 288 19.64 -20.70 -24.64
N GLU A 289 19.62 -19.38 -24.52
CA GLU A 289 19.86 -18.63 -23.29
C GLU A 289 18.62 -17.84 -22.85
N GLY A 290 18.63 -17.31 -21.63
CA GLY A 290 17.55 -16.48 -21.13
C GLY A 290 17.52 -16.35 -19.62
N PHE A 291 16.41 -15.78 -19.13
CA PHE A 291 16.22 -15.41 -17.75
C PHE A 291 15.05 -16.16 -17.14
N ASN A 292 15.17 -16.52 -15.86
CA ASN A 292 14.04 -16.78 -15.00
C ASN A 292 13.99 -15.71 -13.91
N ILE A 293 12.80 -15.12 -13.75
CA ILE A 293 12.57 -14.05 -12.82
C ILE A 293 11.49 -14.50 -11.84
N GLU A 294 11.81 -14.43 -10.56
CA GLU A 294 10.88 -14.73 -9.47
C GLU A 294 10.66 -13.48 -8.63
N LEU A 295 9.41 -13.27 -8.20
CA LEU A 295 9.10 -12.33 -7.13
C LEU A 295 9.05 -13.06 -5.80
N LEU A 296 9.81 -12.56 -4.85
CA LEU A 296 9.86 -13.02 -3.48
C LEU A 296 9.17 -12.00 -2.56
N PRO A 297 8.54 -12.46 -1.47
CA PRO A 297 8.02 -11.55 -0.46
C PRO A 297 9.17 -10.69 0.12
N PRO A 298 8.83 -9.51 0.68
CA PRO A 298 9.82 -8.69 1.36
C PRO A 298 10.48 -9.48 2.48
N GLY A 299 11.78 -9.26 2.69
CA GLY A 299 12.54 -9.94 3.74
C GLY A 299 12.14 -9.53 5.16
N GLN A 300 11.47 -8.37 5.29
CA GLN A 300 10.94 -7.84 6.54
C GLN A 300 9.59 -7.15 6.28
N PRO A 301 8.67 -7.13 7.26
CA PRO A 301 7.42 -6.38 7.14
C PRO A 301 7.66 -4.92 6.75
N GLY A 302 6.96 -4.46 5.71
CA GLY A 302 7.03 -3.08 5.24
C GLY A 302 8.17 -2.72 4.29
N HIS A 303 8.95 -3.69 3.83
CA HIS A 303 9.95 -3.50 2.76
C HIS A 303 9.36 -3.79 1.37
N ALA A 304 10.05 -3.35 0.32
CA ALA A 304 9.71 -3.70 -1.06
C ALA A 304 9.86 -5.21 -1.31
N PRO A 305 9.06 -5.80 -2.24
CA PRO A 305 9.28 -7.16 -2.70
C PRO A 305 10.70 -7.31 -3.26
N ARG A 306 11.21 -8.54 -3.24
CA ARG A 306 12.53 -8.85 -3.80
C ARG A 306 12.35 -9.53 -5.14
N ILE A 307 13.24 -9.24 -6.07
CA ILE A 307 13.35 -9.97 -7.33
C ILE A 307 14.52 -10.94 -7.22
N LEU A 308 14.33 -12.15 -7.71
CA LEU A 308 15.38 -13.14 -7.88
C LEU A 308 15.52 -13.41 -9.38
N VAL A 309 16.72 -13.22 -9.88
CA VAL A 309 17.05 -13.39 -11.29
C VAL A 309 17.99 -14.57 -11.42
N TYR A 310 17.66 -15.46 -12.33
CA TYR A 310 18.55 -16.49 -12.86
C TYR A 310 18.78 -16.16 -14.33
N TRP A 311 20.04 -16.09 -14.75
CA TRP A 311 20.43 -15.91 -16.14
C TRP A 311 21.24 -17.12 -16.57
N TYR A 312 20.69 -17.85 -17.53
CA TYR A 312 21.32 -18.98 -18.20
C TYR A 312 21.93 -18.46 -19.49
N THR A 313 23.25 -18.53 -19.63
CA THR A 313 24.00 -18.04 -20.80
C THR A 313 25.23 -18.92 -21.03
N TYR A 314 26.22 -18.43 -21.76
CA TYR A 314 27.45 -19.14 -22.11
C TYR A 314 28.70 -18.35 -21.73
N ALA A 315 29.81 -19.06 -21.52
CA ALA A 315 31.11 -18.44 -21.28
C ALA A 315 31.52 -17.52 -22.45
N PRO A 316 32.17 -16.37 -22.19
CA PRO A 316 32.50 -15.37 -23.20
C PRO A 316 33.69 -15.77 -24.09
N ASP A 317 34.36 -16.90 -23.80
CA ASP A 317 35.53 -17.41 -24.51
C ASP A 317 35.20 -18.13 -25.83
N GLY A 318 33.91 -18.24 -26.17
CA GLY A 318 33.43 -18.89 -27.38
C GLY A 318 33.42 -20.43 -27.32
N SER A 319 33.68 -21.01 -26.15
CA SER A 319 33.61 -22.47 -25.92
C SER A 319 32.19 -23.02 -26.05
N GLY A 320 31.18 -22.18 -25.78
CA GLY A 320 29.78 -22.60 -25.66
C GLY A 320 29.47 -23.31 -24.34
N GLU A 321 30.38 -23.28 -23.36
CA GLU A 321 30.14 -23.82 -22.03
C GLU A 321 29.02 -23.04 -21.33
N PRO A 322 27.98 -23.71 -20.79
CA PRO A 322 26.87 -23.04 -20.14
C PRO A 322 27.27 -22.45 -18.80
N VAL A 323 26.79 -21.24 -18.52
CA VAL A 323 26.99 -20.52 -17.26
C VAL A 323 25.62 -20.13 -16.71
N TRP A 324 25.43 -20.37 -15.42
CA TRP A 324 24.29 -19.85 -14.66
C TRP A 324 24.80 -18.73 -13.75
N LEU A 325 24.30 -17.52 -13.99
CA LEU A 325 24.39 -16.37 -13.09
C LEU A 325 23.10 -16.19 -12.27
N SER A 326 23.21 -15.92 -10.98
CA SER A 326 22.02 -15.56 -10.19
C SER A 326 22.27 -14.38 -9.27
N GLY A 327 21.18 -13.74 -8.87
CA GLY A 327 21.25 -12.60 -7.98
C GLY A 327 19.89 -12.15 -7.52
N MET A 328 19.88 -11.33 -6.49
CA MET A 328 18.65 -10.77 -5.96
C MET A 328 18.82 -9.31 -5.62
N ALA A 329 17.73 -8.56 -5.80
CA ALA A 329 17.65 -7.16 -5.41
C ALA A 329 16.26 -6.84 -4.88
N HIS A 330 16.13 -5.69 -4.24
CA HIS A 330 14.82 -5.13 -3.95
C HIS A 330 14.26 -4.46 -5.21
N ALA A 331 12.98 -4.67 -5.49
CA ALA A 331 12.31 -4.08 -6.63
C ALA A 331 11.63 -2.76 -6.22
N TYR A 332 12.29 -1.63 -6.48
CA TYR A 332 11.82 -0.28 -6.12
C TYR A 332 11.36 0.57 -7.33
N ALA A 333 11.47 0.06 -8.56
CA ALA A 333 11.17 0.83 -9.77
C ALA A 333 10.98 -0.04 -11.03
N ASN A 334 10.75 0.62 -12.18
CA ASN A 334 10.61 0.03 -13.52
C ASN A 334 11.92 -0.57 -14.06
N GLU A 335 13.03 -0.05 -13.56
CA GLU A 335 14.38 -0.49 -13.82
C GLU A 335 14.89 -1.17 -12.55
N VAL A 336 15.34 -2.41 -12.66
CA VAL A 336 15.90 -3.14 -11.51
C VAL A 336 17.32 -3.56 -11.83
N SER A 337 18.26 -3.02 -11.07
CA SER A 337 19.66 -3.43 -11.11
C SER A 337 19.88 -4.53 -10.09
N VAL A 338 20.35 -5.69 -10.57
CA VAL A 338 20.54 -6.90 -9.79
C VAL A 338 22.02 -7.30 -9.85
N PRO A 339 22.73 -7.32 -8.71
CA PRO A 339 24.07 -7.88 -8.67
C PRO A 339 23.99 -9.40 -8.83
N LEU A 340 24.73 -9.94 -9.80
CA LEU A 340 24.79 -11.36 -10.09
C LEU A 340 26.13 -11.97 -9.62
N HIS A 341 26.09 -13.26 -9.35
CA HIS A 341 27.24 -14.09 -9.04
C HIS A 341 27.18 -15.39 -9.83
N VAL A 342 28.36 -15.97 -10.07
CA VAL A 342 28.50 -17.37 -10.50
C VAL A 342 28.57 -18.23 -9.25
N SER A 343 27.89 -19.38 -9.26
CA SER A 343 28.01 -20.39 -8.20
C SER A 343 28.73 -21.62 -8.74
N GLU A 344 29.82 -22.03 -8.08
CA GLU A 344 30.63 -23.18 -8.46
C GLU A 344 30.80 -24.16 -7.29
N GLY A 345 31.25 -25.37 -7.60
CA GLY A 345 31.36 -26.46 -6.63
C GLY A 345 30.01 -27.11 -6.33
N GLY A 346 29.82 -27.48 -5.06
CA GLY A 346 28.70 -28.28 -4.60
C GLY A 346 28.77 -29.74 -5.04
N VAL A 347 28.01 -30.59 -4.34
CA VAL A 347 27.90 -32.01 -4.66
C VAL A 347 26.43 -32.40 -4.75
N PHE A 348 26.07 -33.16 -5.78
CA PHE A 348 24.70 -33.61 -6.02
C PHE A 348 24.12 -34.29 -4.76
N ALA A 349 22.97 -33.79 -4.29
CA ALA A 349 22.24 -34.27 -3.10
C ALA A 349 23.03 -34.26 -1.78
N SER A 350 24.16 -33.55 -1.69
CA SER A 350 24.92 -33.42 -0.43
C SER A 350 24.29 -32.40 0.51
N ARG A 351 24.26 -32.74 1.81
CA ARG A 351 23.88 -31.82 2.89
C ARG A 351 24.99 -30.85 3.27
N ASP A 352 26.20 -31.06 2.75
CA ASP A 352 27.34 -30.19 3.01
C ASP A 352 27.31 -28.94 2.11
N ASN A 353 26.45 -28.89 1.08
CA ASN A 353 26.08 -27.66 0.40
C ASN A 353 25.24 -26.84 1.39
N PRO A 354 25.81 -25.82 2.05
CA PRO A 354 26.39 -24.69 1.34
C PRO A 354 27.90 -24.50 1.49
N ALA A 355 28.57 -25.23 2.39
CA ALA A 355 30.01 -25.07 2.64
C ALA A 355 30.89 -25.47 1.44
N LEU A 356 30.36 -26.31 0.55
CA LEU A 356 31.02 -26.74 -0.68
C LEU A 356 30.73 -25.85 -1.89
N VAL A 357 29.90 -24.81 -1.73
CA VAL A 357 29.49 -23.93 -2.84
C VAL A 357 30.20 -22.59 -2.70
N GLU A 358 31.00 -22.25 -3.70
CA GLU A 358 31.64 -20.94 -3.79
C GLU A 358 30.79 -20.01 -4.66
N ARG A 359 30.63 -18.76 -4.23
CA ARG A 359 29.87 -17.72 -4.94
C ARG A 359 30.79 -16.56 -5.26
N THR A 360 31.07 -16.39 -6.54
CA THR A 360 31.97 -15.35 -7.03
C THR A 360 31.15 -14.22 -7.65
N PRO A 361 31.29 -12.96 -7.19
CA PRO A 361 30.67 -11.82 -7.83
C PRO A 361 31.01 -11.76 -9.32
N TRP A 362 30.01 -11.50 -10.16
CA TRP A 362 30.18 -11.42 -11.61
C TRP A 362 30.03 -9.99 -12.12
N GLY A 363 29.08 -9.25 -11.58
CA GLY A 363 28.71 -7.91 -12.02
C GLY A 363 27.23 -7.63 -11.80
N GLN A 364 26.65 -6.79 -12.64
CA GLN A 364 25.25 -6.36 -12.50
C GLN A 364 24.49 -6.49 -13.82
N VAL A 365 23.22 -6.91 -13.71
CA VAL A 365 22.25 -6.83 -14.79
C VAL A 365 21.17 -5.81 -14.43
N THR A 366 20.81 -4.98 -15.39
CA THR A 366 19.71 -4.04 -15.28
C THR A 366 18.58 -4.50 -16.20
N LEU A 367 17.42 -4.78 -15.62
CA LEU A 367 16.22 -5.22 -16.31
C LEU A 367 15.25 -4.05 -16.47
N THR A 368 14.78 -3.82 -17.69
CA THR A 368 13.77 -2.79 -17.99
C THR A 368 12.60 -3.42 -18.74
N PHE A 369 11.39 -3.35 -18.18
CA PHE A 369 10.19 -3.90 -18.82
C PHE A 369 9.34 -2.82 -19.45
N THR A 370 9.04 -2.96 -20.75
CA THR A 370 8.22 -2.03 -21.52
C THR A 370 6.77 -2.50 -21.63
N SER A 371 6.53 -3.81 -21.51
CA SER A 371 5.19 -4.40 -21.42
C SER A 371 5.25 -5.73 -20.65
N CYS A 372 4.12 -6.43 -20.56
CA CYS A 372 4.08 -7.77 -19.97
C CYS A 372 4.70 -8.87 -20.84
N THR A 373 5.00 -8.57 -22.10
CA THR A 373 5.57 -9.51 -23.07
C THR A 373 6.91 -9.05 -23.63
N THR A 374 7.32 -7.81 -23.37
CA THR A 374 8.57 -7.20 -23.89
C THR A 374 9.34 -6.46 -22.79
N GLY A 375 10.66 -6.56 -22.84
CA GLY A 375 11.59 -5.80 -22.03
C GLY A 375 12.95 -5.72 -22.70
N SER A 376 13.93 -5.18 -21.98
CA SER A 376 15.33 -5.16 -22.36
C SER A 376 16.19 -5.43 -21.14
N ILE A 377 17.40 -5.93 -21.42
CA ILE A 377 18.44 -6.06 -20.42
C ILE A 377 19.64 -5.22 -20.83
N THR A 378 20.38 -4.75 -19.84
CA THR A 378 21.77 -4.32 -20.01
C THR A 378 22.60 -4.91 -18.89
N TRP A 379 23.90 -5.10 -19.09
CA TRP A 379 24.76 -5.62 -18.05
C TRP A 379 26.16 -5.02 -18.10
N THR A 380 26.81 -5.05 -16.94
CA THR A 380 28.21 -4.69 -16.78
C THR A 380 28.85 -5.75 -15.90
N ALA A 381 29.86 -6.42 -16.43
CA ALA A 381 30.64 -7.40 -15.70
C ALA A 381 31.81 -6.73 -14.97
N GLU A 382 32.18 -7.26 -13.81
CA GLU A 382 33.38 -6.87 -13.07
C GLU A 382 34.64 -7.55 -13.65
N ASP A 383 34.49 -8.74 -14.24
CA ASP A 383 35.55 -9.43 -14.96
C ASP A 383 35.71 -8.86 -16.37
N ALA A 384 36.93 -8.39 -16.70
CA ALA A 384 37.29 -7.80 -17.99
C ALA A 384 37.15 -8.76 -19.19
N ASN A 385 37.08 -10.07 -18.97
CA ASN A 385 36.85 -11.05 -20.04
C ASN A 385 35.38 -11.08 -20.51
N TRP A 386 34.46 -10.54 -19.71
CA TRP A 386 33.05 -10.46 -20.05
C TRP A 386 32.74 -9.08 -20.65
N PRO A 387 32.35 -9.00 -21.94
CA PRO A 387 31.96 -7.73 -22.53
C PRO A 387 30.66 -7.24 -21.89
N SER A 388 30.56 -5.93 -21.65
CA SER A 388 29.29 -5.28 -21.31
C SER A 388 28.38 -5.24 -22.54
N GLY A 389 27.07 -5.29 -22.35
CA GLY A 389 26.13 -5.35 -23.46
C GLY A 389 24.68 -5.16 -23.04
N GLY A 390 23.78 -5.36 -24.00
CA GLY A 390 22.34 -5.30 -23.80
C GLY A 390 21.60 -5.84 -25.03
N TYR A 391 20.38 -6.32 -24.82
CA TYR A 391 19.46 -6.76 -25.87
C TYR A 391 18.02 -6.78 -25.36
N ASP A 392 17.07 -6.89 -26.28
CA ASP A 392 15.65 -6.98 -25.99
C ASP A 392 15.25 -8.42 -25.62
N ILE A 393 14.29 -8.55 -24.71
CA ILE A 393 13.79 -9.84 -24.24
C ILE A 393 12.28 -9.91 -24.36
N HIS A 394 11.81 -11.13 -24.66
CA HIS A 394 10.42 -11.49 -24.80
C HIS A 394 10.03 -12.54 -23.76
N ARG A 395 8.80 -12.45 -23.26
CA ARG A 395 8.26 -13.46 -22.34
C ARG A 395 8.05 -14.77 -23.09
N LEU A 396 8.54 -15.88 -22.52
CA LEU A 396 8.37 -17.23 -23.08
C LEU A 396 6.99 -17.82 -22.82
N GLY A 397 6.45 -17.61 -21.62
CA GLY A 397 5.15 -18.15 -21.18
C GLY A 397 3.98 -17.19 -21.39
N PRO A 398 2.73 -17.64 -21.19
CA PRO A 398 1.59 -16.72 -21.15
C PRO A 398 1.76 -15.70 -20.02
N VAL A 399 1.11 -14.55 -20.18
CA VAL A 399 0.94 -13.58 -19.10
C VAL A 399 0.06 -14.23 -18.01
N PRO A 400 0.44 -14.19 -16.73
CA PRO A 400 -0.38 -14.73 -15.65
C PRO A 400 -1.78 -14.10 -15.65
N PRO A 401 -2.87 -14.85 -15.41
CA PRO A 401 -4.23 -14.29 -15.37
C PRO A 401 -4.39 -13.14 -14.36
N SER A 402 -3.69 -13.22 -13.23
CA SER A 402 -3.65 -12.16 -12.20
C SER A 402 -2.95 -10.87 -12.65
N ALA A 403 -2.26 -10.90 -13.79
CA ALA A 403 -1.57 -9.76 -14.36
C ALA A 403 -2.30 -9.14 -15.56
N VAL A 404 -3.33 -9.79 -16.12
CA VAL A 404 -3.97 -9.38 -17.38
C VAL A 404 -4.52 -7.94 -17.32
N ASP A 405 -5.17 -7.56 -16.22
CA ASP A 405 -5.71 -6.21 -16.05
C ASP A 405 -4.60 -5.15 -15.91
N VAL A 406 -3.51 -5.50 -15.22
CA VAL A 406 -2.30 -4.67 -15.10
C VAL A 406 -1.62 -4.51 -16.46
N CYS A 407 -1.69 -5.53 -17.32
CA CYS A 407 -1.09 -5.55 -18.64
C CYS A 407 -1.90 -4.79 -19.69
N ALA A 408 -3.22 -4.72 -19.56
CA ALA A 408 -4.10 -3.97 -20.46
C ALA A 408 -3.92 -2.45 -20.34
N ALA A 409 -3.47 -1.97 -19.17
CA ALA A 409 -3.23 -0.55 -18.89
C ALA A 409 -1.87 -0.02 -19.38
N VAL A 410 -0.97 -0.91 -19.82
CA VAL A 410 0.43 -0.57 -20.23
C VAL A 410 0.61 -0.58 -21.76
N THR A 411 -0.43 -0.91 -22.52
CA THR A 411 -0.45 -0.66 -23.97
C THR A 411 -0.56 0.85 -24.24
N PRO A 412 0.33 1.44 -25.06
CA PRO A 412 0.31 2.87 -25.36
C PRO A 412 -0.99 3.33 -26.04
#